data_AF-A0A355X767-F1
#
_entry.id   AF-A0A355X767-F1
#
_cell.length_a   1.000
_cell.length_b   1.000
_cell.length_c   1.000
_cell.angle_alpha   90.00
_cell.angle_beta   90.00
_cell.angle_gamma   90.00
#
_symmetry.space_group_name_H-M   'P 1'
#
loop_
_entity.id
_entity.type
_entity.pdbx_description
1 polymer ?
#
loop_
_entity_poly.entity_id
_entity_poly.type
_entity_poly.pdbx_seq_one_letter_code
_entity_poly.pdbx_strand_id
1 'polypeptide(L)'
;YVEKDMKLGNDPRSADADLLDDEKLKAEINRVKPLAELQAKLYNKEMVKHEFLGSTRVQRATYSDGTAVTIDLDKNTYEIKENTDAEI
;
A
#
# COMPACT_ATOMS: atom_id res chain seq x y z
N TYR A 1 32.18 10.41 13.69
CA TYR A 1 32.14 8.95 13.91
C TYR A 1 30.71 8.58 14.22
N VAL A 2 30.03 7.83 13.35
CA VAL A 2 28.69 7.30 13.63
C VAL A 2 28.86 5.79 13.78
N GLU A 3 28.54 5.28 14.96
CA GLU A 3 28.68 3.86 15.27
C GLU A 3 27.66 3.02 14.49
N LYS A 4 28.15 1.91 13.94
CA LYS A 4 27.45 1.06 12.97
C LYS A 4 26.32 0.21 13.57
N ASP A 5 26.14 0.25 14.89
CA ASP A 5 25.29 -0.70 15.63
C ASP A 5 24.37 -0.04 16.67
N MET A 6 23.89 1.19 16.42
CA MET A 6 22.89 1.82 17.28
C MET A 6 21.51 1.17 17.03
N LYS A 7 21.03 0.35 17.98
CA LYS A 7 19.65 -0.17 17.95
C LYS A 7 18.67 0.99 18.14
N LEU A 8 18.00 1.38 17.05
CA LEU A 8 17.08 2.50 17.01
C LEU A 8 15.78 2.19 17.77
N GLY A 9 15.55 2.96 18.82
CA GLY A 9 14.29 3.06 19.53
C GLY A 9 14.01 4.53 19.85
N ASN A 10 13.11 5.13 19.09
CA ASN A 10 12.23 6.24 19.50
C ASN A 10 12.81 7.64 19.76
N ASP A 11 13.87 8.08 19.05
CA ASP A 11 14.26 9.51 19.03
C ASP A 11 13.74 10.22 17.76
N PRO A 12 12.83 11.22 17.85
CA PRO A 12 12.36 11.99 16.71
C PRO A 12 13.46 12.88 16.06
N ARG A 13 14.63 13.04 16.70
CA ARG A 13 15.75 13.84 16.19
C ARG A 13 16.73 13.02 15.32
N SER A 14 16.60 11.69 15.28
CA SER A 14 17.40 10.85 14.38
C SER A 14 16.74 10.63 13.02
N ALA A 15 15.56 11.22 12.77
CA ALA A 15 14.85 11.09 11.50
C ALA A 15 15.66 11.59 10.29
N ASP A 16 16.51 12.61 10.51
CA ASP A 16 17.38 13.17 9.46
C ASP A 16 18.54 12.23 9.06
N ALA A 17 18.82 11.18 9.85
CA ALA A 17 19.94 10.26 9.58
C ALA A 17 19.58 9.16 8.56
N ASP A 18 18.30 8.98 8.22
CA ASP A 18 17.79 7.91 7.35
C ASP A 18 17.08 8.46 6.10
N LEU A 19 17.48 9.64 5.60
CA LEU A 19 16.99 10.11 4.30
C LEU A 19 17.47 9.15 3.20
N LEU A 20 16.53 8.70 2.38
CA LEU A 20 16.85 7.89 1.20
C LEU A 20 17.75 8.70 0.27
N ASP A 21 18.78 8.05 -0.27
CA ASP A 21 19.51 8.62 -1.41
C ASP A 21 18.58 8.80 -2.61
N ASP A 22 18.98 9.65 -3.55
CA ASP A 22 18.18 10.02 -4.72
C ASP A 22 17.64 8.82 -5.51
N GLU A 23 18.44 7.75 -5.63
CA GLU A 23 18.06 6.55 -6.37
C GLU A 23 16.99 5.75 -5.61
N LYS A 24 17.20 5.49 -4.32
CA LYS A 24 16.22 4.82 -3.45
C LYS A 24 14.96 5.64 -3.28
N LEU A 25 15.06 6.97 -3.20
CA LEU A 25 13.91 7.86 -3.11
C LEU A 25 13.06 7.77 -4.38
N LYS A 26 13.69 7.83 -5.56
CA LYS A 26 12.98 7.64 -6.85
C LYS A 26 12.35 6.26 -6.95
N ALA A 27 13.05 5.22 -6.52
CA ALA A 27 12.53 3.86 -6.51
C ALA A 27 11.30 3.74 -5.58
N GLU A 28 11.37 4.34 -4.39
CA GLU A 28 10.27 4.34 -3.43
C GLU A 28 9.07 5.13 -3.95
N ILE A 29 9.28 6.32 -4.52
CA ILE A 29 8.22 7.12 -5.16
C ILE A 29 7.54 6.30 -6.26
N ASN A 30 8.31 5.66 -7.14
CA ASN A 30 7.76 4.83 -8.22
C ASN A 30 7.00 3.61 -7.67
N ARG A 31 7.45 3.03 -6.55
CA ARG A 31 6.78 1.90 -5.89
C ARG A 31 5.43 2.32 -5.29
N VAL A 32 5.36 3.49 -4.63
CA VAL A 32 4.14 3.93 -3.95
C VAL A 32 3.16 4.67 -4.86
N LYS A 33 3.64 5.23 -5.99
CA LYS A 33 2.81 6.02 -6.91
C LYS A 33 1.54 5.31 -7.39
N PRO A 34 1.57 4.03 -7.83
CA PRO A 34 0.34 3.33 -8.21
C PRO A 34 -0.65 3.17 -7.05
N LEU A 35 -0.15 2.99 -5.81
CA LEU A 35 -1.00 2.90 -4.61
C LEU A 35 -1.62 4.26 -4.28
N ALA A 36 -0.88 5.36 -4.45
CA ALA A 36 -1.39 6.71 -4.25
C ALA A 36 -2.47 7.06 -5.30
N GLU A 37 -2.28 6.64 -6.55
CA GLU A 37 -3.27 6.80 -7.63
C GLU A 37 -4.56 5.98 -7.33
N LEU A 38 -4.41 4.75 -6.85
CA LEU A 38 -5.55 3.93 -6.40
C LEU A 38 -6.28 4.60 -5.23
N GLN A 39 -5.55 5.09 -4.23
CA GLN A 39 -6.13 5.80 -3.09
C GLN A 39 -6.88 7.06 -3.56
N ALA A 40 -6.34 7.81 -4.50
CA ALA A 40 -6.99 8.97 -5.08
C ALA A 40 -8.27 8.61 -5.87
N LYS A 41 -8.38 7.40 -6.43
CA LYS A 41 -9.62 6.90 -7.03
C LYS A 41 -10.67 6.54 -5.97
N LEU A 42 -10.25 5.89 -4.90
CA LEU A 42 -11.13 5.26 -3.92
C LEU A 42 -11.46 6.13 -2.69
N TYR A 43 -10.82 7.29 -2.53
CA TYR A 43 -10.90 8.10 -1.30
C TYR A 43 -12.33 8.45 -0.85
N ASN A 44 -13.27 8.56 -1.77
CA ASN A 44 -14.68 8.90 -1.52
C ASN A 44 -15.65 7.75 -1.88
N LYS A 45 -15.13 6.55 -2.08
CA LYS A 45 -15.94 5.36 -2.38
C LYS A 45 -16.15 4.58 -1.10
N GLU A 46 -17.39 4.16 -0.88
CA GLU A 46 -17.71 3.31 0.28
C GLU A 46 -17.05 1.94 0.10
N MET A 47 -16.38 1.44 1.14
CA MET A 47 -15.91 0.06 1.18
C MET A 47 -17.08 -0.85 1.56
N VAL A 48 -17.83 -1.29 0.54
CA VAL A 48 -19.09 -2.04 0.70
C VAL A 48 -18.89 -3.45 1.26
N LYS A 49 -17.70 -4.02 1.11
CA LYS A 49 -17.39 -5.37 1.63
C LYS A 49 -15.91 -5.50 1.98
N HIS A 50 -15.63 -6.17 3.08
CA HIS A 50 -14.30 -6.68 3.43
C HIS A 50 -14.44 -8.16 3.82
N GLU A 51 -13.55 -9.01 3.30
CA GLU A 51 -13.58 -10.45 3.56
C GLU A 51 -12.19 -11.08 3.56
N PHE A 52 -12.04 -12.16 4.34
CA PHE A 52 -10.85 -13.00 4.37
C PHE A 52 -11.02 -14.19 3.42
N LEU A 53 -10.05 -14.44 2.55
CA LEU A 53 -10.11 -15.49 1.53
C LEU A 53 -9.37 -16.74 2.03
N GLY A 54 -10.04 -17.54 2.87
CA GLY A 54 -9.50 -18.77 3.44
C GLY A 54 -8.44 -18.58 4.53
N SER A 55 -7.78 -17.43 4.59
CA SER A 55 -6.78 -17.05 5.61
C SER A 55 -6.93 -15.57 5.98
N THR A 56 -6.55 -15.21 7.21
CA THR A 56 -6.47 -13.79 7.64
C THR A 56 -5.39 -13.00 6.90
N ARG A 57 -4.49 -13.71 6.20
CA ARG A 57 -3.37 -13.15 5.45
C ARG A 57 -3.70 -12.89 3.98
N VAL A 58 -4.84 -13.37 3.49
CA VAL A 58 -5.38 -13.05 2.17
C VAL A 58 -6.70 -12.33 2.35
N GLN A 59 -6.77 -11.07 1.92
CA GLN A 59 -7.91 -10.19 2.20
C GLN A 59 -8.43 -9.56 0.92
N ARG A 60 -9.75 -9.39 0.82
CA ARG A 60 -10.38 -8.67 -0.29
C ARG A 60 -11.27 -7.55 0.24
N ALA A 61 -11.08 -6.35 -0.29
CA ALA A 61 -11.95 -5.21 -0.09
C ALA A 61 -12.65 -4.87 -1.41
N THR A 62 -13.96 -4.70 -1.38
CA THR A 62 -14.78 -4.26 -2.51
C THR A 62 -15.35 -2.89 -2.21
N TYR A 63 -15.26 -1.99 -3.18
CA TYR A 63 -15.73 -0.61 -3.09
C TYR A 63 -17.01 -0.42 -3.90
N SER A 64 -17.75 0.65 -3.60
CA SER A 64 -19.05 0.97 -4.20
C SER A 64 -19.00 1.23 -5.71
N ASP A 65 -17.82 1.56 -6.26
CA ASP A 65 -17.60 1.71 -7.70
C ASP A 65 -17.30 0.38 -8.40
N GLY A 66 -17.38 -0.75 -7.68
CA GLY A 66 -17.06 -2.07 -8.19
C GLY A 66 -15.59 -2.44 -8.14
N THR A 67 -14.69 -1.53 -7.74
CA THR A 67 -13.26 -1.85 -7.57
C THR A 67 -13.09 -2.89 -6.47
N ALA A 68 -12.41 -4.00 -6.78
CA ALA A 68 -12.05 -5.02 -5.82
C ALA A 68 -10.53 -5.10 -5.68
N VAL A 69 -10.03 -4.93 -4.47
CA VAL A 69 -8.61 -5.03 -4.11
C VAL A 69 -8.40 -6.30 -3.32
N THR A 70 -7.55 -7.20 -3.81
CA THR A 70 -7.15 -8.42 -3.10
C THR A 70 -5.67 -8.32 -2.72
N ILE A 71 -5.33 -8.61 -1.47
CA ILE A 71 -3.94 -8.63 -0.98
C ILE A 71 -3.57 -10.02 -0.48
N ASP A 72 -2.30 -10.39 -0.66
CA ASP A 72 -1.66 -11.56 -0.05
C ASP A 72 -0.43 -11.06 0.73
N LEU A 73 -0.55 -11.08 2.06
CA LEU A 73 0.47 -10.56 2.97
C LEU A 73 1.70 -11.49 3.09
N ASP A 74 1.57 -12.77 2.71
CA ASP A 74 2.71 -13.69 2.70
C ASP A 74 3.59 -13.47 1.47
N LYS A 75 2.98 -13.19 0.34
CA LYS A 75 3.70 -12.92 -0.92
C LYS A 75 4.05 -11.45 -1.12
N ASN A 76 3.50 -10.57 -0.28
CA ASN A 76 3.59 -9.12 -0.45
C ASN A 76 3.11 -8.67 -1.85
N THR A 77 1.98 -9.22 -2.28
CA THR A 77 1.38 -8.94 -3.59
C THR A 77 -0.05 -8.44 -3.45
N TYR A 78 -0.50 -7.69 -4.45
CA TYR A 78 -1.89 -7.24 -4.55
C TYR A 78 -2.42 -7.41 -5.98
N GLU A 79 -3.73 -7.57 -6.11
CA GLU A 79 -4.46 -7.61 -7.37
C GLU A 79 -5.61 -6.59 -7.29
N ILE A 80 -5.80 -5.83 -8.36
CA ILE A 80 -6.92 -4.88 -8.50
C ILE A 80 -7.78 -5.36 -9.66
N LYS A 81 -9.07 -5.57 -9.40
CA LYS A 81 -10.07 -5.84 -10.43
C LYS A 81 -11.04 -4.68 -10.50
N GLU A 82 -11.29 -4.20 -11.71
CA GLU A 82 -12.31 -3.20 -11.98
C GLU A 82 -13.56 -3.90 -12.52
N ASN A 83 -14.73 -3.44 -12.11
CA ASN A 83 -15.97 -3.92 -12.70
C ASN A 83 -16.20 -3.17 -14.02
N THR A 84 -15.78 -3.74 -15.14
CA THR A 84 -16.00 -3.19 -16.50
C THR A 84 -17.42 -3.40 -17.04
N ASP A 85 -18.36 -3.86 -16.21
CA ASP A 85 -19.72 -4.20 -16.62
C ASP A 85 -20.72 -3.09 -16.29
N ALA A 86 -20.44 -1.87 -16.76
CA ALA A 86 -21.47 -0.86 -16.98
C ALA A 86 -21.89 -0.94 -18.46
N GLU A 87 -22.72 -1.93 -18.79
CA GLU A 87 -23.50 -1.89 -20.05
C GLU A 87 -24.34 -0.60 -20.05
N ILE A 88 -24.21 0.18 -21.14
CA ILE A 88 -25.02 1.35 -21.48
C ILE A 88 -26.45 0.91 -21.82
#